data_AF-A0A1A8B8Z2-F1
#
_entry.id   AF-A0A1A8B8Z2-F1
#
_cell.length_a   1.000
_cell.length_b   1.000
_cell.length_c   1.000
_cell.angle_alpha   90.00
_cell.angle_beta   90.00
_cell.angle_gamma   90.00
#
_symmetry.space_group_name_H-M   'P 1'
#
loop_
_entity.id
_entity.type
_entity.pdbx_description
1 polymer ?
#
loop_
_entity_poly.entity_id
_entity_poly.type
_entity_poly.pdbx_seq_one_letter_code
_entity_poly.pdbx_strand_id
1 'polypeptide(L)'
;VNTWVGELHMRNGTAKYMSTVTEFGCIPVTTLFHTEERGWVVSSFFNNVVGITDPDLLIPPSFCKNAELENEEETVTFFSLF
;
A
#
# COMPACT_ATOMS: atom_id res chain seq x y z
N VAL A 1 -1.91 -1.74 -21.29
CA VAL A 1 -1.47 -1.60 -19.88
C VAL A 1 -0.10 -0.98 -19.88
N ASN A 2 0.23 -0.16 -18.88
CA ASN A 2 1.53 0.49 -18.76
C ASN A 2 2.21 0.05 -17.47
N THR A 3 3.50 -0.26 -17.55
CA THR A 3 4.30 -0.70 -16.40
C THR A 3 5.38 0.33 -16.09
N TRP A 4 5.44 0.74 -14.84
CA TRP A 4 6.38 1.70 -14.29
C TRP A 4 7.28 1.00 -13.28
N VAL A 5 8.58 1.25 -13.36
CA VAL A 5 9.57 0.69 -12.44
C VAL A 5 10.35 1.83 -11.79
N GLY A 6 10.77 1.64 -10.55
CA GLY A 6 11.56 2.64 -9.85
C GLY A 6 12.07 2.16 -8.51
N GLU A 7 12.72 3.09 -7.81
CA GLU A 7 13.22 2.90 -6.46
C GLU A 7 12.60 3.95 -5.55
N LEU A 8 12.20 3.54 -4.35
CA LEU A 8 11.64 4.39 -3.30
C LEU A 8 12.61 4.40 -2.13
N HIS A 9 13.05 5.58 -1.71
CA HIS A 9 13.83 5.74 -0.49
C HIS A 9 12.88 5.64 0.70
N MET A 10 13.01 4.56 1.46
CA MET A 10 12.29 4.34 2.71
C MET A 10 13.18 4.72 3.88
N ARG A 11 12.56 4.84 5.06
CA ARG A 11 13.28 5.11 6.31
C ARG A 11 14.43 4.13 6.58
N ASN A 12 14.20 2.84 6.31
CA ASN A 12 15.15 1.75 6.56
C ASN A 12 15.67 1.13 5.26
N GLY A 13 16.07 1.96 4.30
CA GLY A 13 16.74 1.53 3.06
C GLY A 13 15.96 1.87 1.79
N THR A 14 16.34 1.26 0.68
CA THR A 14 15.72 1.51 -0.63
C THR A 14 14.86 0.31 -1.02
N ALA A 15 13.61 0.57 -1.40
CA ALA A 15 12.74 -0.43 -1.97
C ALA A 15 12.64 -0.28 -3.47
N LYS A 16 12.63 -1.39 -4.20
CA LYS A 16 12.36 -1.39 -5.65
C LYS A 16 10.88 -1.64 -5.86
N TYR A 17 10.27 -0.96 -6.82
CA TYR A 17 8.88 -1.19 -7.17
C TYR A 17 8.68 -1.38 -8.66
N MET A 18 7.64 -2.15 -9.00
CA MET A 18 7.09 -2.25 -10.34
C MET A 18 5.56 -2.14 -10.24
N SER A 19 4.96 -1.14 -10.86
CA SER A 19 3.52 -0.91 -10.84
C SER A 19 2.95 -0.97 -12.26
N THR A 20 1.96 -1.83 -12.46
CA THR A 20 1.23 -1.96 -13.72
C THR A 20 -0.16 -1.38 -13.56
N VAL A 21 -0.51 -0.46 -14.45
CA VAL A 21 -1.82 0.20 -14.50
C VAL A 21 -2.49 -0.02 -15.86
N THR A 22 -3.80 0.12 -15.90
CA THR A 22 -4.55 0.20 -17.16
C THR A 22 -4.10 1.41 -17.97
N GLU A 23 -4.11 1.30 -19.30
CA GLU A 23 -3.69 2.38 -20.18
C GLU A 23 -4.62 3.60 -20.06
N PHE A 24 -5.93 3.33 -19.99
CA PHE A 24 -6.95 4.35 -19.77
C PHE A 24 -7.41 4.31 -18.32
N GLY A 25 -7.47 5.47 -17.68
CA GLY A 25 -7.92 5.63 -16.29
C GLY A 25 -6.88 5.32 -15.21
N CYS A 26 -5.68 4.87 -15.57
CA CYS A 26 -4.57 4.58 -14.63
C CYS A 26 -4.99 3.69 -13.44
N ILE A 27 -5.87 2.71 -13.68
CA ILE A 27 -6.40 1.82 -12.63
C ILE A 27 -5.34 0.74 -12.32
N PRO A 28 -5.02 0.49 -11.03
CA PRO A 28 -4.00 -0.50 -10.68
C PRO A 28 -4.42 -1.92 -11.09
N VAL A 29 -3.49 -2.65 -11.68
CA VAL A 29 -3.61 -4.08 -12.02
C VAL A 29 -2.75 -4.90 -11.07
N THR A 30 -1.48 -4.50 -10.92
CA THR A 30 -0.51 -5.19 -10.06
C THR A 30 0.55 -4.23 -9.55
N THR A 31 0.97 -4.41 -8.30
CA THR A 31 2.12 -3.74 -7.71
C THR A 31 3.06 -4.79 -7.13
N LEU A 32 4.32 -4.72 -7.52
CA LEU A 32 5.41 -5.50 -6.93
C LEU A 32 6.29 -4.54 -6.14
N PHE A 33 6.64 -4.96 -4.93
CA PHE A 33 7.49 -4.18 -4.03
C PHE A 33 8.56 -5.08 -3.43
N HIS A 34 9.81 -4.66 -3.51
CA HIS A 34 10.95 -5.43 -3.02
C HIS A 34 11.72 -4.64 -1.96
N THR A 35 11.86 -5.24 -0.79
CA THR A 35 12.81 -4.80 0.24
C THR A 35 13.82 -5.90 0.53
N GLU A 36 14.99 -5.56 1.07
CA GLU A 36 16.01 -6.56 1.43
C GLU A 36 15.50 -7.56 2.49
N GLU A 37 14.68 -7.09 3.42
CA GLU A 37 14.14 -7.91 4.51
C GLU A 37 13.05 -8.88 4.04
N ARG A 38 12.14 -8.43 3.18
CA ARG A 38 10.91 -9.18 2.83
C ARG A 38 10.92 -9.78 1.43
N GLY A 39 11.93 -9.46 0.61
CA GLY A 39 11.97 -9.86 -0.79
C GLY A 39 10.81 -9.24 -1.58
N TRP A 40 10.36 -9.92 -2.65
CA TRP A 40 9.26 -9.46 -3.49
C TRP A 40 7.89 -9.76 -2.88
N VAL A 41 7.13 -8.70 -2.59
CA VAL A 41 5.70 -8.76 -2.29
C VAL A 41 4.94 -8.38 -3.55
N VAL A 42 3.95 -9.21 -3.93
CA VAL A 42 3.11 -9.01 -5.11
C VAL A 42 1.66 -8.80 -4.69
N SER A 43 1.09 -7.66 -5.06
CA SER A 43 -0.31 -7.32 -4.83
C SER A 43 -1.03 -7.22 -6.17
N SER A 44 -2.11 -7.99 -6.35
CA SER A 44 -2.95 -7.98 -7.56
C SER A 44 -4.31 -7.39 -7.24
N PHE A 45 -4.82 -6.52 -8.11
CA PHE A 45 -6.05 -5.77 -7.91
C PHE A 45 -7.10 -6.15 -8.96
N PHE A 46 -8.29 -6.53 -8.49
CA PHE A 46 -9.40 -6.96 -9.33
C PHE A 46 -10.70 -6.31 -8.84
N ASN A 47 -11.70 -6.20 -9.72
CA ASN A 47 -13.01 -5.62 -9.41
C ASN A 47 -12.94 -4.22 -8.80
N ASN A 48 -12.01 -3.39 -9.30
CA ASN A 48 -11.81 -2.03 -8.83
C ASN A 48 -13.09 -1.19 -9.05
N VAL A 49 -13.55 -0.53 -7.98
CA VAL A 49 -14.60 0.50 -8.03
C VAL A 49 -13.94 1.84 -7.72
N VAL A 50 -14.13 2.84 -8.58
CA VAL A 50 -13.53 4.17 -8.39
C VAL A 50 -14.27 4.92 -7.30
N GLY A 51 -13.53 5.38 -6.29
CA GLY A 51 -14.08 6.07 -5.12
C GLY A 51 -14.40 5.14 -3.95
N ILE A 52 -14.98 5.68 -2.90
CA ILE A 52 -15.41 4.94 -1.71
C ILE A 52 -16.93 4.96 -1.69
N THR A 53 -17.57 3.80 -1.84
CA THR A 53 -19.03 3.70 -1.91
C THR A 53 -19.69 3.86 -0.55
N ASP A 54 -19.01 3.44 0.51
CA ASP A 54 -19.46 3.56 1.90
C ASP A 54 -18.30 4.02 2.80
N PRO A 55 -18.24 5.32 3.16
CA PRO A 55 -17.20 5.87 4.01
C PRO A 55 -17.20 5.34 5.45
N ASP A 56 -18.34 4.84 5.95
CA ASP A 56 -18.45 4.36 7.33
C ASP A 56 -17.58 3.10 7.57
N LEU A 57 -17.21 2.39 6.49
CA LEU A 57 -16.25 1.28 6.53
C LEU A 57 -14.84 1.69 6.98
N LEU A 58 -14.51 2.98 6.95
CA LEU A 58 -13.25 3.51 7.46
C LEU A 58 -13.30 3.81 8.96
N ILE A 59 -14.47 3.76 9.60
CA ILE A 59 -14.62 3.99 11.03
C ILE A 59 -14.25 2.69 11.77
N PRO A 60 -13.21 2.69 12.63
CA PRO A 60 -12.83 1.49 13.36
C PRO A 60 -14.00 0.97 14.21
N PRO A 61 -14.18 -0.36 14.31
CA PRO A 61 -15.17 -0.95 15.19
C PRO A 61 -15.02 -0.50 16.65
N SER A 62 -16.11 -0.50 17.42
CA SER A 62 -16.10 -0.04 18.81
C SER A 62 -15.15 -0.81 19.73
N PHE A 63 -14.85 -2.07 19.41
CA PHE A 63 -13.88 -2.88 20.15
C PHE A 63 -12.42 -2.42 19.96
N CYS A 64 -12.12 -1.65 18.91
CA CYS A 64 -10.79 -1.07 18.68
C CYS A 64 -10.47 0.11 19.62
N LYS A 65 -11.44 0.65 20.37
CA LYS A 65 -11.26 1.86 21.21
C LYS A 65 -10.10 1.76 22.22
N ASN A 66 -9.86 0.56 22.74
CA ASN A 66 -8.81 0.30 23.72
C ASN A 66 -7.81 -0.73 23.17
N ALA A 67 -7.66 -0.82 21.85
CA ALA A 67 -6.68 -1.72 21.25
C ALA A 67 -5.29 -1.27 21.72
N GLU A 68 -4.58 -2.16 22.41
CA GLU A 68 -3.19 -1.94 22.76
C GLU A 68 -2.37 -1.95 21.46
N LEU A 69 -1.65 -0.87 21.21
CA LEU A 69 -0.68 -0.83 20.11
C LEU A 69 0.51 -1.68 20.55
N GLU A 70 0.91 -2.65 19.73
CA GLU A 70 2.19 -3.32 19.93
C GLU A 70 3.29 -2.25 19.87
N ASN A 71 4.22 -2.27 20.84
CA ASN A 71 5.37 -1.37 20.87
C ASN A 71 6.35 -1.78 19.77
N GLU A 72 6.02 -1.45 18.52
CA GLU A 72 6.97 -1.45 17.42
C GLU A 72 7.49 -0.02 17.22
N GLU A 73 8.81 0.09 17.08
CA GLU A 73 9.55 1.33 16.89
C GLU A 73 8.88 2.21 15.83
N GLU A 74 8.42 3.38 16.27
CA GLU A 74 7.85 4.48 15.48
C GLU A 74 6.74 4.06 14.50
N THR A 75 5.49 4.32 14.88
CA THR A 75 4.29 4.19 14.04
C THR A 75 4.53 4.64 12.59
N VAL A 76 4.84 3.68 11.72
CA VAL A 76 5.01 3.90 10.29
C VAL A 76 3.60 4.04 9.71
N THR A 77 3.09 5.26 9.67
CA THR A 77 1.79 5.53 9.04
C THR A 77 1.94 5.49 7.52
N PHE A 78 0.84 5.31 6.78
CA PHE A 78 0.86 5.41 5.31
C PHE A 78 1.53 6.71 4.83
N PHE A 79 1.36 7.82 5.56
CA PHE A 79 1.99 9.12 5.25
C PHE A 79 3.49 9.15 5.48
N SER A 80 4.04 8.26 6.30
CA SER A 80 5.49 8.17 6.51
C SER A 80 6.26 7.50 5.37
N LEU A 81 5.54 6.99 4.36
CA LEU A 81 6.10 6.39 3.15
C LEU A 81 6.31 7.40 2.00
N PHE A 82 5.91 8.67 2.19
CA PHE A 82 5.96 9.76 1.20
C PHE A 82 6.71 10.99 1.71
#